data_AF-A0A9D4GJJ3-F1
#
_entry.id   AF-A0A9D4GJJ3-F1
#
_cell.length_a   1.000
_cell.length_b   1.000
_cell.length_c   1.000
_cell.angle_alpha   90.00
_cell.angle_beta   90.00
_cell.angle_gamma   90.00
#
_symmetry.space_group_name_H-M   'P 1'
#
loop_
_entity.id
_entity.type
_entity.pdbx_description
1 polymer ?
#
loop_
_entity_poly.entity_id
_entity_poly.type
_entity_poly.pdbx_seq_one_letter_code
_entity_poly.pdbx_strand_id
1 'polypeptide(L)'
;MHTELNVDLEYTNLHDENAALVWIPPIEDFPPEMRQNVTDQSRFLRLCDIAGLPIGHVPRGLAGAFRTIIALEGKITALATGEPCPSFAPWPAPEATGGGVVIPCDYIIACAENDFNIISDAIDSMPEKEAMKIQKM
;
A
#
# COMPACT_ATOMS: atom_id res chain seq x y z
N MET A 1 -7.07 15.81 -5.57
CA MET A 1 -7.09 14.58 -6.38
C MET A 1 -6.23 13.60 -5.60
N HIS A 2 -6.81 12.53 -5.07
CA HIS A 2 -6.03 11.56 -4.31
C HIS A 2 -5.52 10.51 -5.31
N THR A 3 -4.21 10.26 -5.30
CA THR A 3 -3.61 9.24 -6.17
C THR A 3 -3.79 7.89 -5.51
N GLU A 4 -4.48 6.97 -6.18
CA GLU A 4 -4.55 5.58 -5.77
C GLU A 4 -3.22 4.89 -6.08
N LEU A 5 -2.62 4.27 -5.08
CA LEU A 5 -1.37 3.51 -5.21
C LEU A 5 -1.71 2.03 -5.27
N ASN A 6 -1.03 1.29 -6.14
CA ASN A 6 -1.27 -0.15 -6.26
C ASN A 6 -0.49 -0.90 -5.18
N VAL A 7 -1.03 -2.00 -4.68
CA VAL A 7 -0.32 -2.87 -3.75
C VAL A 7 -0.18 -4.27 -4.35
N ASP A 8 1.03 -4.82 -4.33
CA ASP A 8 1.32 -6.14 -4.89
C ASP A 8 2.44 -6.86 -4.10
N LEU A 9 2.55 -8.18 -4.25
CA LEU A 9 3.50 -9.02 -3.53
C LEU A 9 4.94 -8.85 -4.02
N GLU A 10 5.88 -8.86 -3.09
CA GLU A 10 7.32 -8.91 -3.33
C GLU A 10 7.84 -10.33 -3.15
N TYR A 11 7.74 -11.14 -4.21
CA TYR A 11 8.16 -12.55 -4.18
C TYR A 11 9.67 -12.77 -3.94
N THR A 12 10.49 -11.73 -4.09
CA THR A 12 11.95 -11.80 -3.93
C THR A 12 12.43 -11.44 -2.53
N ASN A 13 11.53 -11.10 -1.60
CA ASN A 13 11.92 -10.70 -0.26
C ASN A 13 12.47 -11.88 0.55
N LEU A 14 13.72 -11.77 1.01
CA LEU A 14 14.40 -12.84 1.76
C LEU A 14 14.04 -12.88 3.26
N HIS A 15 13.34 -11.87 3.77
CA HIS A 15 13.06 -11.69 5.19
C HIS A 15 11.59 -11.94 5.55
N ASP A 16 10.68 -11.74 4.59
CA ASP A 16 9.24 -11.93 4.77
C ASP A 16 8.61 -12.46 3.48
N GLU A 17 8.17 -13.72 3.50
CA GLU A 17 7.52 -14.38 2.35
C GLU A 17 6.17 -13.76 1.97
N ASN A 18 5.59 -12.96 2.86
CA ASN A 18 4.32 -12.29 2.62
C ASN A 18 4.52 -10.81 2.24
N ALA A 19 5.77 -10.35 2.12
CA ALA A 19 6.08 -8.95 1.84
C ALA A 19 5.26 -8.43 0.66
N ALA A 20 4.68 -7.25 0.85
CA ALA A 20 3.96 -6.53 -0.18
C ALA A 20 4.55 -5.13 -0.32
N LEU A 21 4.58 -4.65 -1.56
CA LEU A 21 5.07 -3.35 -1.96
C LEU A 21 3.90 -2.46 -2.37
N VAL A 22 4.06 -1.16 -2.08
CA VAL A 22 3.22 -0.10 -2.60
C VAL A 22 3.89 0.48 -3.82
N TRP A 23 3.17 0.53 -4.94
CA TRP A 23 3.64 0.95 -6.25
C TRP A 23 2.95 2.22 -6.70
N ILE A 24 3.72 3.12 -7.31
CA ILE A 24 3.14 4.19 -8.11
C ILE A 24 2.52 3.54 -9.36
N PRO A 25 1.28 3.91 -9.74
CA PRO A 25 0.67 3.42 -10.97
C PRO A 25 1.56 3.63 -12.21
N PRO A 26 1.34 2.84 -13.29
CA PRO A 26 1.93 3.12 -14.59
C PRO A 26 1.69 4.56 -15.05
N ILE A 27 2.62 5.11 -15.83
CA ILE A 27 2.55 6.53 -16.24
C ILE A 27 1.32 6.84 -17.10
N GLU A 28 0.77 5.82 -17.76
CA GLU A 28 -0.43 5.87 -18.58
C GLU A 28 -1.68 6.21 -17.77
N ASP A 29 -1.73 5.82 -16.49
CA ASP A 29 -2.86 6.05 -15.58
C ASP A 29 -2.92 7.50 -15.08
N PHE A 30 -1.87 8.29 -15.35
CA PHE A 30 -1.80 9.71 -14.99
C PHE A 30 -2.15 10.63 -16.16
N PRO A 31 -2.86 11.75 -15.90
CA PRO A 31 -3.10 12.79 -16.88
C PRO A 31 -1.79 13.32 -17.48
N PRO A 32 -1.72 13.55 -18.81
CA PRO A 32 -0.49 14.00 -19.49
C PRO A 32 0.19 15.20 -18.85
N GLU A 33 -0.59 16.15 -18.32
CA GLU A 33 -0.12 17.36 -17.65
C GLU A 33 0.62 17.08 -16.34
N MET A 34 0.33 15.98 -15.65
CA MET A 34 0.96 15.64 -14.37
C MET A 34 2.30 14.91 -14.54
N ARG A 35 2.56 14.31 -15.71
CA ARG A 35 3.71 13.43 -15.94
C ARG A 35 5.06 14.13 -15.76
N GLN A 36 5.10 15.43 -16.00
CA GLN A 36 6.31 16.27 -15.87
C GLN A 36 6.43 16.94 -14.49
N ASN A 37 5.48 16.74 -13.58
CA ASN A 37 5.53 17.33 -12.25
C ASN A 37 6.74 16.78 -11.49
N VAL A 38 7.49 17.70 -10.87
CA VAL A 38 8.65 17.36 -10.03
C VAL A 38 8.15 16.73 -8.74
N THR A 39 8.66 15.54 -8.44
CA THR A 39 8.34 14.75 -7.23
C THR A 39 9.46 14.84 -6.19
N ASP A 40 10.71 14.97 -6.63
CA ASP A 40 11.86 15.27 -5.78
C ASP A 40 12.70 16.38 -6.43
N GLN A 41 12.63 17.57 -5.84
CA GLN A 41 13.34 18.75 -6.34
C GLN A 41 14.86 18.63 -6.19
N SER A 42 15.35 17.91 -5.17
CA SER A 42 16.78 17.76 -4.90
C SER A 42 17.47 16.83 -5.91
N ARG A 43 16.73 15.82 -6.39
CA ARG A 43 17.21 14.85 -7.38
C ARG A 43 16.75 15.14 -8.80
N PHE A 44 15.96 16.21 -8.99
CA PHE A 44 15.30 16.55 -10.25
C PHE A 44 14.46 15.40 -10.83
N LEU A 45 13.86 14.60 -9.95
CA LEU A 45 12.99 13.50 -10.37
C LEU A 45 11.58 14.03 -10.62
N ARG A 46 10.96 13.55 -11.69
CA ARG A 46 9.56 13.82 -12.05
C ARG A 46 8.72 12.56 -11.91
N LEU A 47 7.40 12.72 -11.98
CA LEU A 47 6.47 11.59 -11.94
C LEU A 47 6.77 10.53 -13.00
N CYS A 48 7.07 10.93 -14.24
CA CYS A 48 7.44 9.99 -15.30
C CYS A 48 8.72 9.19 -15.02
N ASP A 49 9.60 9.68 -14.15
CA ASP A 49 10.86 9.02 -13.82
C ASP A 49 10.67 7.97 -12.71
N ILE A 50 9.55 8.01 -11.98
CA ILE A 50 9.26 7.12 -10.84
C ILE A 50 7.95 6.33 -10.96
N ALA A 51 7.12 6.61 -11.95
CA ALA A 51 5.90 5.85 -12.21
C ALA A 51 6.21 4.37 -12.48
N GLY A 52 5.39 3.47 -11.96
CA GLY A 52 5.64 2.04 -12.01
C GLY A 52 6.78 1.54 -11.11
N LEU A 53 7.34 2.38 -10.22
CA LEU A 53 8.32 1.95 -9.22
C LEU A 53 7.67 1.73 -7.85
N PRO A 54 8.24 0.83 -7.03
CA PRO A 54 7.82 0.68 -5.65
C PRO A 54 8.31 1.87 -4.82
N ILE A 55 7.47 2.36 -3.93
CA ILE A 55 7.75 3.51 -3.04
C ILE A 55 7.82 3.14 -1.56
N GLY A 56 7.48 1.90 -1.22
CA GLY A 56 7.61 1.40 0.14
C GLY A 56 7.01 0.03 0.31
N HIS A 57 7.24 -0.53 1.49
CA HIS A 57 6.61 -1.78 1.93
C HIS A 57 5.33 -1.50 2.69
N VAL A 58 4.37 -2.39 2.52
CA VAL A 58 3.22 -2.49 3.42
C VAL A 58 3.73 -2.91 4.81
N PRO A 59 3.14 -2.41 5.91
CA PRO A 59 3.48 -2.90 7.24
C PRO A 59 3.38 -4.42 7.36
N ARG A 60 4.39 -5.02 8.00
CA ARG A 60 4.50 -6.48 8.15
C ARG A 60 3.27 -7.14 8.76
N GLY A 61 2.58 -6.45 9.68
CA GLY A 61 1.34 -6.94 10.27
C GLY A 61 0.26 -7.23 9.22
N LEU A 62 0.18 -6.42 8.16
CA LEU A 62 -0.80 -6.52 7.08
C LEU A 62 -0.44 -7.54 5.98
N ALA A 63 0.85 -7.80 5.81
CA ALA A 63 1.42 -8.57 4.71
C ALA A 63 0.73 -9.94 4.48
N GLY A 64 0.46 -10.69 5.56
CA GLY A 64 -0.21 -12.00 5.47
C GLY A 64 -1.66 -11.93 4.97
N ALA A 65 -2.43 -10.94 5.43
CA ALA A 65 -3.81 -10.73 4.97
C ALA A 65 -3.81 -10.30 3.49
N PHE A 66 -2.89 -9.42 3.10
CA PHE A 66 -2.79 -8.92 1.73
C PHE A 66 -2.44 -10.04 0.75
N ARG A 67 -1.54 -10.94 1.14
CA ARG A 67 -1.24 -12.14 0.35
C ARG A 67 -2.49 -13.01 0.15
N THR A 68 -3.29 -13.22 1.18
CA THR A 68 -4.54 -13.98 1.07
C THR A 68 -5.50 -13.30 0.08
N ILE A 69 -5.68 -11.99 0.20
CA ILE A 69 -6.55 -11.20 -0.69
C ILE A 69 -6.08 -11.32 -2.15
N ILE A 70 -4.78 -11.11 -2.41
CA ILE A 70 -4.20 -11.18 -3.76
C ILE A 70 -4.30 -12.60 -4.34
N ALA A 71 -4.12 -13.64 -3.50
CA ALA A 71 -4.27 -15.03 -3.91
C ALA A 71 -5.72 -15.39 -4.29
N LEU A 72 -6.70 -14.66 -3.78
CA LEU A 72 -8.13 -14.76 -4.13
C LEU A 72 -8.51 -13.80 -5.28
N GLU A 73 -7.53 -13.32 -6.06
CA GLU A 73 -7.72 -12.36 -7.16
C GLU A 73 -8.32 -11.01 -6.71
N GLY A 74 -8.26 -10.70 -5.41
CA GLY A 74 -8.64 -9.40 -4.88
C GLY A 74 -7.63 -8.32 -5.23
N LYS A 75 -8.11 -7.08 -5.37
CA LYS A 75 -7.28 -5.89 -5.62
C LYS A 75 -7.17 -5.05 -4.35
N ILE A 76 -5.97 -4.57 -4.06
CA ILE A 76 -5.70 -3.67 -2.94
C ILE A 76 -5.12 -2.38 -3.49
N THR A 77 -5.71 -1.26 -3.11
CA THR A 77 -5.15 0.08 -3.37
C THR A 77 -4.91 0.81 -2.05
N ALA A 78 -3.90 1.68 -2.03
CA ALA A 78 -3.59 2.53 -0.89
C ALA A 78 -3.83 4.00 -1.26
N LEU A 79 -4.53 4.71 -0.38
CA LEU A 79 -4.83 6.13 -0.55
C LEU A 79 -4.09 6.92 0.54
N ALA A 80 -3.10 7.72 0.17
CA ALA A 80 -2.40 8.57 1.14
C ALA A 80 -3.37 9.57 1.78
N THR A 81 -3.39 9.63 3.12
CA THR A 81 -4.28 10.48 3.93
C THR A 81 -3.54 11.60 4.66
N GLY A 82 -2.21 11.61 4.62
CA GLY A 82 -1.39 12.63 5.25
C GLY A 82 0.05 12.66 4.73
N GLU A 83 0.83 13.57 5.30
CA GLU A 83 2.26 13.72 5.01
C GLU A 83 3.09 12.61 5.67
N PRO A 84 4.29 12.31 5.16
CA PRO A 84 5.23 11.40 5.82
C PRO A 84 5.46 11.79 7.28
N CYS A 85 5.32 10.83 8.19
CA CYS A 85 5.50 11.04 9.64
C CYS A 85 6.22 9.85 10.27
N PRO A 86 6.74 9.98 11.51
CA PRO A 86 7.22 8.83 12.26
C PRO A 86 6.09 7.82 12.46
N SER A 87 6.41 6.53 12.48
CA SER A 87 5.45 5.48 12.78
C SER A 87 4.81 5.67 14.17
N PHE A 88 3.54 5.32 14.26
CA PHE A 88 2.69 5.51 15.44
C PHE A 88 1.80 4.27 15.61
N ALA A 89 1.31 4.05 16.83
CA ALA A 89 0.43 2.91 17.12
C ALA A 89 -0.77 2.88 16.15
N PRO A 90 -1.12 1.71 15.58
CA PRO A 90 -0.68 0.36 15.97
C PRO A 90 0.65 -0.12 15.37
N TRP A 91 1.32 0.68 14.52
CA TRP A 91 2.59 0.31 13.91
C TRP A 91 3.75 0.32 14.93
N PRO A 92 4.83 -0.45 14.69
CA PRO A 92 6.00 -0.43 15.56
C PRO A 92 6.56 0.99 15.74
N ALA A 93 7.10 1.28 16.92
CA ALA A 93 7.77 2.56 17.19
C ALA A 93 8.91 2.83 16.18
N PRO A 94 9.26 4.09 15.88
CA PRO A 94 10.23 4.42 14.84
C PRO A 94 11.58 3.70 14.94
N GLU A 95 12.02 3.43 16.17
CA GLU A 95 13.27 2.73 16.50
C GLU A 95 13.17 1.19 16.49
N ALA A 96 11.97 0.63 16.39
CA ALA A 96 11.72 -0.81 16.37
C ALA A 96 11.77 -1.39 14.95
N THR A 97 12.04 -2.70 14.83
CA THR A 97 11.99 -3.40 13.54
C THR A 97 10.61 -3.27 12.90
N GLY A 98 10.54 -2.75 11.68
CA GLY A 98 9.30 -2.48 10.96
C GLY A 98 8.67 -1.11 11.28
N GLY A 99 9.28 -0.32 12.16
CA GLY A 99 8.98 1.11 12.35
C GLY A 99 9.87 1.99 11.47
N GLY A 100 9.61 3.30 11.50
CA GLY A 100 10.41 4.29 10.79
C GLY A 100 9.58 5.48 10.33
N VAL A 101 9.83 5.96 9.12
CA VAL A 101 8.98 6.96 8.46
C VAL A 101 7.89 6.22 7.68
N VAL A 102 6.65 6.61 7.90
CA VAL A 102 5.46 6.04 7.24
C VAL A 102 4.69 7.14 6.53
N ILE A 103 3.95 6.77 5.50
CA ILE A 103 2.93 7.62 4.89
C ILE A 103 1.57 7.08 5.36
N PRO A 104 0.81 7.83 6.16
CA PRO A 104 -0.55 7.43 6.53
C PRO A 104 -1.39 7.19 5.28
N CYS A 105 -2.09 6.05 5.24
CA CYS A 105 -2.97 5.72 4.14
C CYS A 105 -4.18 4.91 4.59
N ASP A 106 -5.25 5.04 3.82
CA ASP A 106 -6.41 4.14 3.86
C ASP A 106 -6.20 3.06 2.79
N TYR A 107 -6.30 1.78 3.16
CA TYR A 107 -6.32 0.70 2.19
C TYR A 107 -7.75 0.42 1.72
N ILE A 108 -7.95 0.37 0.42
CA ILE A 108 -9.22 0.00 -0.21
C ILE A 108 -9.05 -1.40 -0.80
N ILE A 109 -9.89 -2.34 -0.36
CA ILE A 109 -9.87 -3.72 -0.83
C ILE A 109 -11.10 -3.98 -1.67
N ALA A 110 -10.88 -4.42 -2.90
CA ALA A 110 -11.91 -4.85 -3.82
C ALA A 110 -11.83 -6.36 -4.00
N CYS A 111 -12.91 -7.08 -3.71
CA CYS A 111 -12.95 -8.55 -3.76
C CYS A 111 -14.32 -9.06 -4.20
N ALA A 112 -14.36 -10.31 -4.66
CA ALA A 112 -15.60 -10.99 -5.01
C ALA A 112 -16.49 -11.22 -3.78
N GLU A 113 -17.80 -11.18 -3.96
CA GLU A 113 -18.77 -11.33 -2.85
C GLU A 113 -18.58 -12.63 -2.04
N ASN A 114 -18.19 -13.72 -2.71
CA ASN A 114 -17.96 -15.02 -2.08
C ASN A 114 -16.74 -15.05 -1.15
N ASP A 115 -15.75 -14.18 -1.39
CA ASP A 115 -14.50 -14.12 -0.64
C ASP A 115 -14.55 -13.08 0.50
N PHE A 116 -15.59 -12.25 0.52
CA PHE A 116 -15.74 -11.15 1.47
C PHE A 116 -15.61 -11.60 2.92
N ASN A 117 -16.23 -12.73 3.30
CA ASN A 117 -16.19 -13.21 4.68
C ASN A 117 -14.77 -13.64 5.09
N ILE A 118 -14.05 -14.33 4.19
CA ILE A 118 -12.67 -14.79 4.44
C ILE A 118 -11.76 -13.57 4.65
N ILE A 119 -11.93 -12.56 3.80
CA ILE A 119 -11.15 -11.32 3.85
C ILE A 119 -11.52 -10.49 5.08
N SER A 120 -12.80 -10.37 5.41
CA SER A 120 -13.28 -9.67 6.61
C SER A 120 -12.72 -10.31 7.88
N ASP A 121 -12.79 -11.64 8.00
CA ASP A 121 -12.26 -12.37 9.15
C ASP A 121 -10.75 -12.18 9.29
N ALA A 122 -10.02 -12.20 8.18
CA ALA A 122 -8.58 -11.94 8.17
C ALA A 122 -8.27 -10.54 8.71
N ILE A 123 -9.04 -9.52 8.33
CA ILE A 123 -8.85 -8.11 8.73
C ILE A 123 -9.30 -7.86 10.16
N ASP A 124 -10.43 -8.42 10.59
CA ASP A 124 -10.98 -8.20 11.93
C ASP A 124 -10.07 -8.76 13.03
N SER A 125 -9.23 -9.74 12.69
CA SER A 125 -8.22 -10.29 13.60
C SER A 125 -7.02 -9.37 13.84
N MET A 126 -6.91 -8.25 13.10
CA MET A 126 -5.73 -7.39 13.07
C MET A 126 -5.89 -6.16 13.98
N PRO A 127 -4.84 -5.78 14.73
CA PRO A 127 -4.80 -4.50 15.43
C PRO A 127 -5.02 -3.29 14.52
N GLU A 128 -4.71 -3.43 13.24
CA GLU A 128 -4.61 -2.31 12.29
C GLU A 128 -5.81 -2.17 11.34
N LYS A 129 -6.87 -2.93 11.61
CA LYS A 129 -8.11 -2.95 10.81
C LYS A 129 -8.72 -1.58 10.54
N GLU A 130 -8.54 -0.61 11.43
CA GLU A 130 -9.10 0.74 11.30
C GLU A 130 -8.49 1.51 10.10
N ALA A 131 -7.30 1.11 9.64
CA ALA A 131 -6.67 1.67 8.44
C ALA A 131 -7.18 1.03 7.14
N MET A 132 -8.13 0.09 7.21
CA MET A 132 -8.59 -0.72 6.09
C MET A 132 -10.08 -0.51 5.84
N LYS A 133 -10.44 -0.37 4.55
CA LYS A 133 -11.83 -0.24 4.08
C LYS A 133 -12.09 -1.29 3.01
N ILE A 134 -13.02 -2.20 3.30
CA ILE A 134 -13.42 -3.26 2.37
C ILE A 134 -14.57 -2.76 1.51
N GLN A 135 -14.45 -2.88 0.19
CA GLN A 135 -15.51 -2.60 -0.78
C GLN A 135 -15.86 -3.90 -1.52
N LYS A 136 -17.15 -4.23 -1.57
CA LYS A 136 -17.64 -5.35 -2.36
C LYS A 136 -17.67 -4.96 -3.83
N MET A 137 -17.22 -5.86 -4.70
CA MET A 137 -17.36 -5.75 -6.16
C MET A 137 -18.62 -6.44 -6.66
#